data_AF-A0A7X6ZN87-F1
#
_entry.id   AF-A0A7X6ZN87-F1
#
_cell.length_a   1.000
_cell.length_b   1.000
_cell.length_c   1.000
_cell.angle_alpha   90.00
_cell.angle_beta   90.00
_cell.angle_gamma   90.00
#
_symmetry.space_group_name_H-M   'P 1'
#
loop_
_entity.id
_entity.type
_entity.pdbx_description
1 polymer ?
#
loop_
_entity_poly.entity_id
_entity_poly.type
_entity_poly.pdbx_seq_one_letter_code
_entity_poly.pdbx_strand_id
1 'polypeptide(L)'
;MNAALKQYIEEKILPRYDAFDEAHQSDHALKVVEESARLAQYYDVDADMVYVIAAYHDLGLEVDRETHHIESARIIREDKVLQKWFSPEQIEIMAEAAEDHRASNEHEPRSIYGKIIAEADRDIDGTTIIRRTIQYGLKHYPTLDKEVHFERFLDHMANKYAEGGYLKLWIPESPNAAKLKEFRTLLKNPETIQQLFNQEWEMQRIINEIKAHIDPEKARILPRFFKTGKGEYGEGDRFMGVTVPNIRKVAKSNKDVSLDLTEKLLQSEWHEVRMCAVLLLVEKFKNQKEAVLEIYLRNTDRINNWDLVDLSAPQIVGGSLLNKSDRSLLYRLAKSESLWERRIAIVSTLHFIRNGQFDDTIAISEILLEDSHDLIHKATGWMLREMGKRDLALLREFLCKHSRTMSRTTLRYAIEKMNPEERKFWMNKR
;
A
#
# COMPACT_ATOMS: atom_id res chain seq x y z
N MET A 1 -7.00 18.62 -27.90
CA MET A 1 -5.85 18.96 -27.05
C MET A 1 -4.63 19.23 -27.93
N ASN A 2 -4.00 20.39 -27.82
CA ASN A 2 -2.81 20.75 -28.59
C ASN A 2 -1.59 19.89 -28.17
N ALA A 3 -0.97 19.18 -29.13
CA ALA A 3 0.11 18.24 -28.85
C ALA A 3 1.37 18.91 -28.29
N ALA A 4 1.71 20.13 -28.74
CA ALA A 4 2.88 20.86 -28.27
C ALA A 4 2.69 21.43 -26.85
N LEU A 5 1.47 21.88 -26.54
CA LEU A 5 1.10 22.28 -25.18
C LEU A 5 1.16 21.08 -24.22
N LYS A 6 0.59 19.94 -24.64
CA LYS A 6 0.61 18.71 -23.87
C LYS A 6 2.03 18.27 -23.53
N GLN A 7 2.90 18.23 -24.53
CA GLN A 7 4.31 17.89 -24.33
C GLN A 7 5.00 18.86 -23.35
N TYR A 8 4.74 20.17 -23.46
CA TYR A 8 5.30 21.15 -22.54
C TYR A 8 4.88 20.90 -21.08
N ILE A 9 3.59 20.66 -20.84
CA ILE A 9 3.06 20.37 -19.50
C ILE A 9 3.65 19.08 -18.93
N GLU A 10 3.68 18.01 -19.72
CA GLU A 10 4.22 16.71 -19.30
C GLU A 10 5.73 16.75 -19.01
N GLU A 11 6.49 17.57 -19.74
CA GLU A 11 7.95 17.65 -19.57
C GLU A 11 8.42 18.70 -18.56
N LYS A 12 7.66 19.78 -18.34
CA LYS A 12 8.10 20.95 -17.58
C LYS A 12 7.27 21.27 -16.35
N ILE A 13 6.00 20.88 -16.34
CA ILE A 13 5.07 21.29 -15.30
C ILE A 13 4.78 20.14 -14.34
N LEU A 14 4.24 19.03 -14.83
CA LEU A 14 3.90 17.88 -13.98
C LEU A 14 5.10 17.34 -13.17
N PRO A 15 6.34 17.28 -13.70
CA PRO A 15 7.49 16.83 -12.91
C PRO A 15 7.83 17.71 -11.69
N ARG A 16 7.31 18.94 -11.60
CA ARG A 16 7.54 19.82 -10.44
C ARG A 16 6.84 19.29 -9.18
N TYR A 17 5.74 18.57 -9.35
CA TYR A 17 4.99 17.95 -8.25
C TYR A 17 5.79 16.85 -7.53
N ASP A 18 6.81 16.27 -8.18
CA ASP A 18 7.64 15.23 -7.56
C ASP A 18 8.44 15.74 -6.34
N ALA A 19 8.56 17.05 -6.18
CA ALA A 19 9.19 17.69 -5.03
C ALA A 19 8.23 17.96 -3.85
N PHE A 20 6.92 17.77 -4.02
CA PHE A 20 5.91 18.06 -3.00
C PHE A 20 5.71 16.91 -2.01
N ASP A 21 4.90 17.16 -0.98
CA ASP A 21 4.51 16.12 -0.04
C ASP A 21 3.68 15.02 -0.72
N GLU A 22 3.62 13.83 -0.09
CA GLU A 22 2.99 12.64 -0.66
C GLU A 22 1.52 12.84 -1.07
N ALA A 23 0.80 13.81 -0.50
CA ALA A 23 -0.60 14.05 -0.85
C ALA A 23 -0.75 14.90 -2.12
N HIS A 24 0.32 15.53 -2.60
CA HIS A 24 0.32 16.46 -3.74
C HIS A 24 1.43 16.09 -4.74
N GLN A 25 1.71 14.80 -4.94
CA GLN A 25 2.65 14.36 -5.97
C GLN A 25 2.01 14.34 -7.36
N SER A 26 2.76 13.91 -8.37
CA SER A 26 2.31 13.91 -9.77
C SER A 26 1.07 13.05 -10.02
N ASP A 27 0.81 12.03 -9.20
CA ASP A 27 -0.41 11.22 -9.23
C ASP A 27 -1.67 12.01 -8.83
N HIS A 28 -1.57 12.90 -7.83
CA HIS A 28 -2.64 13.84 -7.47
C HIS A 28 -2.96 14.76 -8.64
N ALA A 29 -1.94 15.43 -9.20
CA ALA A 29 -2.14 16.34 -10.34
C ALA A 29 -2.79 15.62 -11.54
N LEU A 30 -2.35 14.40 -11.85
CA LEU A 30 -2.93 13.59 -12.93
C LEU A 30 -4.39 13.20 -12.66
N LYS A 31 -4.73 12.86 -11.41
CA LYS A 31 -6.13 12.59 -11.01
C LYS A 31 -7.01 13.83 -11.19
N VAL A 32 -6.52 15.00 -10.79
CA VAL A 32 -7.24 16.27 -10.95
C VAL A 32 -7.40 16.65 -12.42
N VAL A 33 -6.37 16.40 -13.25
CA VAL A 33 -6.44 16.55 -14.71
C VAL A 33 -7.52 15.66 -15.33
N GLU A 34 -7.54 14.37 -14.99
CA GLU A 34 -8.52 13.41 -15.51
C GLU A 34 -9.95 13.82 -15.11
N GLU A 35 -10.15 14.16 -13.85
CA GLU A 35 -11.45 14.57 -13.33
C GLU A 35 -11.90 15.91 -13.92
N SER A 36 -11.00 16.88 -14.07
CA SER A 36 -11.29 18.17 -14.72
C SER A 36 -11.73 17.96 -16.17
N ALA A 37 -11.04 17.09 -16.92
CA ALA A 37 -11.40 16.76 -18.30
C ALA A 37 -12.76 16.05 -18.37
N ARG A 38 -13.11 15.20 -17.40
CA ARG A 38 -14.41 14.53 -17.31
C ARG A 38 -15.54 15.53 -17.06
N LEU A 39 -15.36 16.45 -16.11
CA LEU A 39 -16.36 17.47 -15.78
C LEU A 39 -16.53 18.48 -16.92
N ALA A 40 -15.45 18.83 -17.62
CA ALA A 40 -15.49 19.76 -18.75
C ALA A 40 -16.39 19.30 -19.91
N GLN A 41 -16.65 18.00 -20.06
CA GLN A 41 -17.52 17.47 -21.14
C GLN A 41 -18.98 17.96 -21.07
N TYR A 42 -19.42 18.46 -19.90
CA TYR A 42 -20.77 18.96 -19.69
C TYR A 42 -20.93 20.46 -19.98
N TYR A 43 -19.83 21.17 -20.24
CA TYR A 43 -19.81 22.63 -20.35
C TYR A 43 -19.13 23.08 -21.65
N ASP A 44 -19.51 24.25 -22.15
CA ASP A 44 -18.86 24.88 -23.30
C ASP A 44 -17.57 25.59 -22.84
N VAL A 45 -16.47 24.84 -22.80
CA VAL A 45 -15.16 25.27 -22.31
C VAL A 45 -14.04 24.82 -23.24
N ASP A 46 -12.94 25.57 -23.24
CA ASP A 46 -11.71 25.20 -23.94
C ASP A 46 -10.97 24.11 -23.15
N ALA A 47 -10.85 22.93 -23.75
CA ALA A 47 -10.19 21.78 -23.14
C ALA A 47 -8.69 22.01 -22.86
N ASP A 48 -8.00 22.84 -23.67
CA ASP A 48 -6.60 23.16 -23.44
C ASP A 48 -6.45 24.08 -22.22
N MET A 49 -7.38 25.01 -21.98
CA MET A 49 -7.42 25.82 -20.76
C MET A 49 -7.69 24.97 -19.52
N VAL A 50 -8.66 24.05 -19.57
CA VAL A 50 -8.96 23.12 -18.47
C VAL A 50 -7.71 22.31 -18.10
N TYR A 51 -6.99 21.82 -19.10
CA TYR A 51 -5.77 21.04 -18.90
C TYR A 51 -4.65 21.85 -18.22
N VAL A 52 -4.43 23.10 -18.65
CA VAL A 52 -3.45 24.01 -18.02
C VAL A 52 -3.83 24.29 -16.57
N ILE A 53 -5.08 24.66 -16.30
CA ILE A 53 -5.54 24.98 -14.94
C ILE A 53 -5.30 23.79 -14.02
N ALA A 54 -5.72 22.59 -14.43
CA ALA A 54 -5.55 21.39 -13.63
C ALA A 54 -4.06 21.04 -13.41
N ALA A 55 -3.19 21.23 -14.41
CA ALA A 55 -1.76 20.98 -14.26
C ALA A 55 -1.03 22.02 -13.41
N TYR A 56 -1.57 23.24 -13.27
CA TYR A 56 -0.91 24.33 -12.55
C TYR A 56 -1.50 24.61 -11.16
N HIS A 57 -2.70 24.11 -10.82
CA HIS A 57 -3.49 24.56 -9.67
C HIS A 57 -2.74 24.57 -8.32
N ASP A 58 -1.79 23.65 -8.14
CA ASP A 58 -1.07 23.42 -6.89
C ASP A 58 0.43 23.75 -6.96
N LEU A 59 0.93 24.32 -8.07
CA LEU A 59 2.36 24.64 -8.21
C LEU A 59 2.86 25.66 -7.17
N GLY A 60 1.97 26.50 -6.63
CA GLY A 60 2.29 27.42 -5.56
C GLY A 60 2.72 26.74 -4.25
N LEU A 61 2.54 25.42 -4.09
CA LEU A 61 3.09 24.66 -2.97
C LEU A 61 4.63 24.69 -2.91
N GLU A 62 5.31 25.08 -3.99
CA GLU A 62 6.75 25.39 -3.97
C GLU A 62 7.11 26.53 -3.01
N VAL A 63 6.16 27.43 -2.75
CA VAL A 63 6.34 28.58 -1.88
C VAL A 63 5.83 28.24 -0.48
N ASP A 64 4.51 28.08 -0.34
CA ASP A 64 3.88 27.70 0.91
C ASP A 64 2.43 27.22 0.70
N ARG A 65 1.89 26.53 1.71
CA ARG A 65 0.54 25.97 1.67
C ARG A 65 -0.57 27.00 1.93
N GLU A 66 -0.28 28.08 2.65
CA GLU A 66 -1.29 29.08 2.99
C GLU A 66 -1.71 29.89 1.75
N THR A 67 -0.74 30.21 0.89
CA THR A 67 -0.90 31.06 -0.28
C THR A 67 -0.79 30.32 -1.62
N HIS A 68 -0.58 28.99 -1.64
CA HIS A 68 -0.37 28.19 -2.86
C HIS A 68 -1.31 28.54 -4.03
N HIS A 69 -2.63 28.62 -3.83
CA HIS A 69 -3.59 29.05 -4.85
C HIS A 69 -3.27 30.40 -5.52
N ILE A 70 -2.82 31.40 -4.76
CA ILE A 70 -2.39 32.73 -5.25
C ILE A 70 -1.07 32.61 -6.01
N GLU A 71 -0.12 31.84 -5.47
CA GLU A 71 1.18 31.60 -6.10
C GLU A 71 1.06 30.79 -7.40
N SER A 72 0.16 29.80 -7.47
CA SER A 72 -0.17 29.07 -8.69
C SER A 72 -0.70 30.00 -9.77
N ALA A 73 -1.60 30.93 -9.41
CA ALA A 73 -2.10 31.94 -10.33
C ALA A 73 -0.99 32.90 -10.79
N ARG A 74 -0.08 33.31 -9.90
CA ARG A 74 1.11 34.09 -10.28
C ARG A 74 2.00 33.32 -11.27
N ILE A 75 2.24 32.03 -11.03
CA ILE A 75 3.01 31.17 -11.93
C ILE A 75 2.36 31.10 -13.32
N ILE A 76 1.02 30.95 -13.39
CA ILE A 76 0.29 30.97 -14.67
C ILE A 76 0.49 32.31 -15.40
N ARG A 77 0.34 33.45 -14.70
CA ARG A 77 0.50 34.79 -15.30
C ARG A 77 1.91 35.06 -15.81
N GLU A 78 2.92 34.56 -15.09
CA GLU A 78 4.34 34.79 -15.42
C GLU A 78 4.89 33.83 -16.49
N ASP A 79 4.18 32.73 -16.77
CA ASP A 79 4.61 31.76 -17.77
C ASP A 79 4.41 32.26 -19.20
N LYS A 80 5.44 32.92 -19.72
CA LYS A 80 5.48 33.43 -21.09
C LYS A 80 5.35 32.34 -22.16
N VAL A 81 5.56 31.07 -21.83
CA VAL A 81 5.41 29.98 -22.80
C VAL A 81 3.93 29.77 -23.15
N LEU A 82 3.02 30.00 -22.20
CA LEU A 82 1.56 29.91 -22.42
C LEU A 82 1.05 30.90 -23.47
N GLN A 83 1.71 32.04 -23.66
CA GLN A 83 1.36 33.06 -24.67
C GLN A 83 1.49 32.56 -26.12
N LYS A 84 2.11 31.39 -26.34
CA LYS A 84 2.13 30.73 -27.66
C LYS A 84 0.80 30.13 -28.05
N TRP A 85 -0.07 29.84 -27.08
CA TRP A 85 -1.35 29.14 -27.29
C TRP A 85 -2.56 29.93 -26.82
N PHE A 86 -2.39 30.83 -25.84
CA PHE A 86 -3.50 31.53 -25.19
C PHE A 86 -3.35 33.04 -25.25
N SER A 87 -4.48 33.74 -25.35
CA SER A 87 -4.53 35.20 -25.24
C SER A 87 -4.27 35.66 -23.79
N PRO A 88 -3.91 36.93 -23.57
CA PRO A 88 -3.79 37.49 -22.22
C PRO A 88 -5.06 37.31 -21.37
N GLU A 89 -6.24 37.43 -21.97
CA GLU A 89 -7.52 37.24 -21.31
C GLU A 89 -7.74 35.77 -20.89
N GLN A 90 -7.39 34.82 -21.76
CA GLN A 90 -7.45 33.39 -21.44
C GLN A 90 -6.47 33.04 -20.29
N ILE A 91 -5.27 33.60 -20.31
CA ILE A 91 -4.28 33.42 -19.23
C ILE A 91 -4.82 33.94 -17.90
N GLU A 92 -5.47 35.10 -17.90
CA GLU A 92 -6.07 35.65 -16.68
C GLU A 92 -7.20 34.73 -16.16
N ILE A 93 -8.11 34.27 -17.02
CA ILE A 93 -9.17 33.33 -16.62
C ILE A 93 -8.58 32.05 -15.98
N MET A 94 -7.49 31.51 -16.54
CA MET A 94 -6.82 30.34 -15.97
C MET A 94 -6.18 30.63 -14.61
N ALA A 95 -5.55 31.79 -14.46
CA ALA A 95 -4.97 32.22 -13.19
C ALA A 95 -6.04 32.43 -12.12
N GLU A 96 -7.15 33.09 -12.45
CA GLU A 96 -8.29 33.26 -11.55
C GLU A 96 -8.91 31.92 -11.14
N ALA A 97 -9.03 30.96 -12.07
CA ALA A 97 -9.51 29.62 -11.75
C ALA A 97 -8.58 28.90 -10.76
N ALA A 98 -7.26 29.06 -10.89
CA ALA A 98 -6.29 28.51 -9.95
C ALA A 98 -6.36 29.20 -8.57
N GLU A 99 -6.66 30.49 -8.49
CA GLU A 99 -6.94 31.16 -7.20
C GLU A 99 -8.22 30.60 -6.54
N ASP A 100 -9.24 30.29 -7.34
CA ASP A 100 -10.57 29.92 -6.84
C ASP A 100 -10.70 28.45 -6.41
N HIS A 101 -9.72 27.58 -6.74
CA HIS A 101 -9.87 26.12 -6.55
C HIS A 101 -9.98 25.69 -5.08
N ARG A 102 -9.42 26.47 -4.15
CA ARG A 102 -9.23 26.08 -2.75
C ARG A 102 -10.56 25.69 -2.10
N ALA A 103 -10.62 24.48 -1.54
CA ALA A 103 -11.85 23.94 -0.94
C ALA A 103 -12.38 24.72 0.28
N SER A 104 -11.57 25.57 0.91
CA SER A 104 -11.98 26.46 2.00
C SER A 104 -12.40 27.85 1.55
N ASN A 105 -12.45 28.12 0.24
CA ASN A 105 -12.96 29.38 -0.28
C ASN A 105 -14.47 29.44 -0.03
N GLU A 106 -14.93 30.52 0.60
CA GLU A 106 -16.34 30.74 0.94
C GLU A 106 -17.15 31.29 -0.23
N HIS A 107 -16.46 31.84 -1.24
CA HIS A 107 -17.07 32.47 -2.40
C HIS A 107 -17.20 31.50 -3.57
N GLU A 108 -18.21 31.75 -4.41
CA GLU A 108 -18.37 31.04 -5.67
C GLU A 108 -17.21 31.38 -6.62
N PRO A 109 -16.58 30.37 -7.27
CA PRO A 109 -15.55 30.62 -8.27
C PRO A 109 -16.04 31.55 -9.40
N ARG A 110 -15.17 32.46 -9.83
CA ARG A 110 -15.48 33.53 -10.81
C ARG A 110 -15.92 33.02 -12.16
N SER A 111 -15.47 31.83 -12.55
CA SER A 111 -15.73 31.24 -13.87
C SER A 111 -16.11 29.77 -13.77
N ILE A 112 -16.67 29.22 -14.86
CA ILE A 112 -16.91 27.78 -14.98
C ILE A 112 -15.61 26.98 -14.85
N TYR A 113 -14.48 27.52 -15.32
CA TYR A 113 -13.18 26.89 -15.14
C TYR A 113 -12.79 26.78 -13.66
N GLY A 114 -13.02 27.84 -12.88
CA GLY A 114 -12.82 27.83 -11.42
C GLY A 114 -13.71 26.79 -10.72
N LYS A 115 -14.96 26.65 -11.15
CA LYS A 115 -15.88 25.62 -10.63
C LYS A 115 -15.41 24.21 -10.95
N ILE A 116 -14.93 23.97 -12.17
CA ILE A 116 -14.40 22.67 -12.60
C ILE A 116 -13.19 22.29 -11.74
N ILE A 117 -12.19 23.16 -11.61
CA ILE A 117 -10.99 22.83 -10.85
C ILE A 117 -11.27 22.69 -9.34
N ALA A 118 -12.09 23.57 -8.77
CA ALA A 118 -12.51 23.48 -7.38
C ALA A 118 -13.25 22.18 -7.07
N GLU A 119 -13.99 21.64 -8.04
CA GLU A 119 -14.69 20.38 -7.88
C GLU A 119 -13.78 19.16 -8.12
N ALA A 120 -12.92 19.21 -9.16
CA ALA A 120 -12.01 18.14 -9.52
C ALA A 120 -10.93 17.88 -8.45
N ASP A 121 -10.47 18.92 -7.77
CA ASP A 121 -9.50 18.83 -6.67
C ASP A 121 -10.10 18.22 -5.38
N ARG A 122 -11.44 18.18 -5.25
CA ARG A 122 -12.08 17.65 -4.04
C ARG A 122 -12.12 16.13 -4.02
N ASP A 123 -11.40 15.56 -3.08
CA ASP A 123 -11.50 14.15 -2.74
C ASP A 123 -12.57 13.90 -1.65
N ILE A 124 -13.83 13.74 -2.06
CA ILE A 124 -14.93 13.41 -1.16
C ILE A 124 -15.03 11.90 -0.99
N ASP A 125 -14.11 11.31 -0.24
CA ASP A 125 -14.19 9.93 0.22
C ASP A 125 -14.28 9.91 1.76
N GLY A 126 -15.35 9.35 2.31
CA GLY A 126 -15.63 9.43 3.75
C GLY A 126 -14.54 8.81 4.61
N THR A 127 -13.96 7.69 4.17
CA THR A 127 -12.88 7.01 4.90
C THR A 127 -11.59 7.83 4.87
N THR A 128 -11.26 8.41 3.70
CA THR A 128 -10.11 9.29 3.51
C THR A 128 -10.25 10.58 4.31
N ILE A 129 -11.44 11.19 4.35
CA ILE A 129 -11.74 12.37 5.17
C ILE A 129 -11.50 12.07 6.65
N ILE A 130 -12.02 10.94 7.17
CA ILE A 130 -11.83 10.54 8.57
C ILE A 130 -10.34 10.36 8.87
N ARG A 131 -9.64 9.57 8.04
CA ARG A 131 -8.20 9.33 8.16
C ARG A 131 -7.39 10.62 8.16
N ARG A 132 -7.56 11.49 7.16
CA ARG A 132 -6.81 12.74 7.02
C ARG A 132 -7.06 13.68 8.21
N THR A 133 -8.28 13.71 8.73
CA THR A 133 -8.61 14.53 9.91
C THR A 133 -7.88 14.04 11.15
N ILE A 134 -7.86 12.72 11.38
CA ILE A 134 -7.15 12.11 12.51
C ILE A 134 -5.63 12.30 12.38
N GLN A 135 -5.07 12.07 11.19
CA GLN A 135 -3.64 12.29 10.91
C GLN A 135 -3.23 13.75 11.14
N TYR A 136 -4.07 14.70 10.70
CA TYR A 136 -3.85 16.12 10.98
C TYR A 136 -3.81 16.40 12.48
N GLY A 137 -4.78 15.86 13.23
CA GLY A 137 -4.80 15.92 14.69
C GLY A 137 -3.48 15.44 15.30
N LEU A 138 -3.13 14.18 15.04
CA LEU A 138 -1.92 13.55 15.60
C LEU A 138 -0.63 14.30 15.26
N LYS A 139 -0.55 14.90 14.06
CA LYS A 139 0.63 15.67 13.62
C LYS A 139 0.73 17.03 14.31
N HIS A 140 -0.37 17.77 14.39
CA HIS A 140 -0.36 19.16 14.85
C HIS A 140 -0.58 19.32 16.35
N TYR A 141 -1.12 18.30 17.02
CA TYR A 141 -1.46 18.34 18.44
C TYR A 141 -1.10 17.03 19.16
N PRO A 142 0.19 16.60 19.08
CA PRO A 142 0.61 15.26 19.51
C PRO A 142 0.48 15.00 21.02
N THR A 143 0.26 16.04 21.83
CA THR A 143 0.12 15.94 23.29
C THR A 143 -1.33 15.81 23.76
N LEU A 144 -2.31 15.96 22.87
CA LEU A 144 -3.72 15.81 23.22
C LEU A 144 -4.07 14.33 23.35
N ASP A 145 -4.99 14.02 24.25
CA ASP A 145 -5.52 12.67 24.40
C ASP A 145 -6.55 12.34 23.31
N LYS A 146 -6.97 11.08 23.31
CA LYS A 146 -7.87 10.53 22.30
C LYS A 146 -9.24 11.21 22.32
N GLU A 147 -9.73 11.53 23.51
CA GLU A 147 -11.03 12.13 23.75
C GLU A 147 -11.08 13.55 23.15
N VAL A 148 -10.06 14.38 23.42
CA VAL A 148 -9.95 15.71 22.83
C VAL A 148 -9.76 15.63 21.31
N HIS A 149 -9.02 14.63 20.81
CA HIS A 149 -8.93 14.40 19.37
C HIS A 149 -10.28 14.02 18.74
N PHE A 150 -11.12 13.29 19.46
CA PHE A 150 -12.46 12.94 18.98
C PHE A 150 -13.37 14.16 18.90
N GLU A 151 -13.35 15.04 19.91
CA GLU A 151 -14.10 16.30 19.89
C GLU A 151 -13.71 17.18 18.70
N ARG A 152 -12.42 17.39 18.49
CA ARG A 152 -11.91 18.15 17.34
C ARG A 152 -12.29 17.54 16.00
N PHE A 153 -12.27 16.22 15.93
CA PHE A 153 -12.70 15.49 14.74
C PHE A 153 -14.18 15.76 14.46
N LEU A 154 -15.06 15.66 15.48
CA LEU A 154 -16.49 15.97 15.35
C LEU A 154 -16.73 17.43 14.94
N ASP A 155 -16.03 18.38 15.55
CA ASP A 155 -16.13 19.81 15.19
C ASP A 155 -15.74 20.05 13.74
N HIS A 156 -14.66 19.40 13.26
CA HIS A 156 -14.27 19.50 11.87
C HIS A 156 -15.32 18.90 10.93
N MET A 157 -15.88 17.74 11.27
CA MET A 157 -16.95 17.11 10.49
C MET A 157 -18.19 17.99 10.41
N ALA A 158 -18.61 18.58 11.53
CA ALA A 158 -19.78 19.44 11.63
C ALA A 158 -19.62 20.74 10.82
N ASN A 159 -18.49 21.45 11.01
CA ASN A 159 -18.28 22.75 10.38
C ASN A 159 -18.04 22.65 8.87
N LYS A 160 -17.34 21.60 8.40
CA LYS A 160 -16.96 21.47 6.99
C LYS A 160 -17.95 20.63 6.18
N TYR A 161 -18.29 19.42 6.63
CA TYR A 161 -18.92 18.41 5.78
C TYR A 161 -20.41 18.17 6.08
N ALA A 162 -20.86 18.42 7.31
CA ALA A 162 -22.25 18.19 7.69
C ALA A 162 -23.22 19.11 6.94
N GLU A 163 -24.51 18.88 7.17
CA GLU A 163 -25.58 19.70 6.62
C GLU A 163 -25.47 21.14 7.18
N GLY A 164 -25.35 22.13 6.29
CA GLY A 164 -25.06 23.52 6.69
C GLY A 164 -23.57 23.88 6.82
N GLY A 165 -22.67 22.90 6.67
CA GLY A 165 -21.22 23.16 6.66
C GLY A 165 -20.77 24.03 5.48
N TYR A 166 -19.54 24.56 5.57
CA TYR A 166 -19.02 25.53 4.60
C TYR A 166 -18.59 24.89 3.26
N LEU A 167 -18.42 23.57 3.16
CA LEU A 167 -18.10 22.93 1.87
C LEU A 167 -19.25 23.10 0.87
N LYS A 168 -18.98 23.77 -0.26
CA LYS A 168 -19.94 24.02 -1.35
C LYS A 168 -19.53 23.32 -2.64
N LEU A 169 -20.37 22.46 -3.19
CA LEU A 169 -20.15 21.83 -4.51
C LEU A 169 -20.76 22.69 -5.61
N TRP A 170 -20.03 22.88 -6.70
CA TRP A 170 -20.38 23.85 -7.74
C TRP A 170 -20.82 23.20 -9.06
N ILE A 171 -20.49 21.92 -9.27
CA ILE A 171 -20.81 21.17 -10.49
C ILE A 171 -21.78 20.03 -10.16
N PRO A 172 -23.05 20.11 -10.58
CA PRO A 172 -24.07 19.08 -10.30
C PRO A 172 -23.72 17.70 -10.86
N GLU A 173 -22.99 17.63 -11.97
CA GLU A 173 -22.60 16.39 -12.66
C GLU A 173 -21.44 15.66 -11.97
N SER A 174 -20.83 16.28 -10.96
CA SER A 174 -19.77 15.66 -10.18
C SER A 174 -20.32 14.55 -9.26
N PRO A 175 -19.66 13.37 -9.19
CA PRO A 175 -20.03 12.30 -8.27
C PRO A 175 -19.85 12.73 -6.80
N ASN A 176 -19.11 13.81 -6.55
CA ASN A 176 -18.89 14.36 -5.22
C ASN A 176 -20.20 14.71 -4.50
N ALA A 177 -21.26 15.10 -5.21
CA ALA A 177 -22.56 15.35 -4.60
C ALA A 177 -23.17 14.08 -3.99
N ALA A 178 -23.07 12.95 -4.71
CA ALA A 178 -23.51 11.66 -4.22
C ALA A 178 -22.64 11.19 -3.04
N LYS A 179 -21.31 11.26 -3.17
CA LYS A 179 -20.37 10.88 -2.11
C LYS A 179 -20.54 11.74 -0.85
N LEU A 180 -20.76 13.05 -0.99
CA LEU A 180 -21.01 13.94 0.14
C LEU A 180 -22.34 13.61 0.83
N LYS A 181 -23.39 13.24 0.06
CA LYS A 181 -24.66 12.80 0.60
C LYS A 181 -24.52 11.49 1.39
N GLU A 182 -23.76 10.53 0.86
CA GLU A 182 -23.42 9.29 1.58
C GLU A 182 -22.65 9.59 2.87
N PHE A 183 -21.63 10.45 2.80
CA PHE A 183 -20.86 10.83 3.98
C PHE A 183 -21.70 11.57 5.03
N ARG A 184 -22.60 12.48 4.62
CA ARG A 184 -23.55 13.13 5.51
C ARG A 184 -24.53 12.16 6.16
N THR A 185 -24.92 11.10 5.44
CA THR A 185 -25.75 10.03 6.00
C THR A 185 -24.99 9.26 7.07
N LEU A 186 -23.71 8.98 6.84
CA LEU A 186 -22.81 8.37 7.83
C LEU A 186 -22.66 9.25 9.08
N LEU A 187 -22.45 10.56 8.91
CA LEU A 187 -22.32 11.52 10.02
C LEU A 187 -23.55 11.58 10.93
N LYS A 188 -24.74 11.20 10.43
CA LYS A 188 -25.98 11.14 11.22
C LYS A 188 -26.03 9.92 12.17
N ASN A 189 -25.05 9.02 12.12
CA ASN A 189 -24.93 7.86 13.01
C ASN A 189 -23.72 8.01 13.95
N PRO A 190 -23.91 8.54 15.17
CA PRO A 190 -22.82 8.79 16.12
C PRO A 190 -22.05 7.54 16.52
N GLU A 191 -22.73 6.40 16.67
CA GLU A 191 -22.10 5.13 17.05
C GLU A 191 -21.14 4.65 15.97
N THR A 192 -21.56 4.71 14.71
CA THR A 192 -20.72 4.31 13.57
C THR A 192 -19.53 5.26 13.42
N ILE A 193 -19.75 6.57 13.55
CA ILE A 193 -18.67 7.56 13.50
C ILE A 193 -17.64 7.34 14.61
N GLN A 194 -18.10 7.07 15.83
CA GLN A 194 -17.21 6.78 16.95
C GLN A 194 -16.43 5.48 16.72
N GLN A 195 -17.05 4.42 16.19
CA GLN A 195 -16.36 3.18 15.83
C GLN A 195 -15.29 3.40 14.76
N LEU A 196 -15.62 4.12 13.69
CA LEU A 196 -14.67 4.45 12.61
C LEU A 196 -13.51 5.30 13.12
N PHE A 197 -13.79 6.32 13.94
CA PHE A 197 -12.77 7.13 14.57
C PHE A 197 -11.85 6.27 15.44
N ASN A 198 -12.42 5.45 16.33
CA ASN A 198 -11.64 4.60 17.24
C ASN A 198 -10.72 3.65 16.48
N GLN A 199 -11.22 3.07 15.40
CA GLN A 199 -10.46 2.15 14.59
C GLN A 199 -9.32 2.84 13.83
N GLU A 200 -9.62 3.94 13.15
CA GLU A 200 -8.63 4.70 12.40
C GLU A 200 -7.59 5.33 13.36
N TRP A 201 -8.01 5.78 14.55
CA TRP A 201 -7.14 6.24 15.62
C TRP A 201 -6.12 5.16 16.03
N GLU A 202 -6.58 3.94 16.35
CA GLU A 202 -5.68 2.85 16.72
C GLU A 202 -4.75 2.47 15.56
N MET A 203 -5.25 2.48 14.32
CA MET A 203 -4.42 2.22 13.13
C MET A 203 -3.29 3.25 13.01
N GLN A 204 -3.62 4.55 13.08
CA GLN A 204 -2.64 5.62 12.97
C GLN A 204 -1.67 5.65 14.16
N ARG A 205 -2.12 5.30 15.37
CA ARG A 205 -1.24 5.15 16.54
C ARG A 205 -0.17 4.09 16.29
N ILE A 206 -0.56 2.90 15.82
CA ILE A 206 0.39 1.81 15.52
C ILE A 206 1.34 2.21 14.38
N ILE A 207 0.83 2.85 13.33
CA ILE A 207 1.65 3.34 12.22
C ILE A 207 2.67 4.37 12.73
N ASN A 208 2.28 5.28 13.62
CA ASN A 208 3.19 6.26 14.20
C ASN A 208 4.25 5.62 15.12
N GLU A 209 3.90 4.56 15.87
CA GLU A 209 4.89 3.77 16.62
C GLU A 209 5.92 3.10 15.72
N ILE A 210 5.50 2.61 14.54
CA ILE A 210 6.42 2.08 13.52
C ILE A 210 7.29 3.22 12.98
N LYS A 211 6.69 4.36 12.61
CA LYS A 211 7.39 5.54 12.07
C LYS A 211 8.44 6.10 13.04
N ALA A 212 8.23 5.99 14.35
CA ALA A 212 9.21 6.38 15.37
C ALA A 212 10.53 5.59 15.31
N HIS A 213 10.57 4.50 14.53
CA HIS A 213 11.74 3.64 14.33
C HIS A 213 12.33 3.70 12.91
N ILE A 214 11.94 4.70 12.11
CA ILE A 214 12.47 4.91 10.75
C ILE A 214 13.98 5.14 10.79
N ASP A 215 14.68 4.40 9.94
CA ASP A 215 16.09 4.62 9.61
C ASP A 215 16.16 5.06 8.13
N PRO A 216 16.52 6.33 7.84
CA PRO A 216 16.58 6.84 6.47
C PRO A 216 17.52 6.07 5.54
N GLU A 217 18.63 5.52 6.07
CA GLU A 217 19.56 4.75 5.25
C GLU A 217 18.95 3.38 4.89
N LYS A 218 18.20 2.78 5.82
CA LYS A 218 17.42 1.57 5.51
C LYS A 218 16.31 1.87 4.52
N ALA A 219 15.59 2.97 4.67
CA ALA A 219 14.53 3.37 3.73
C ALA A 219 15.05 3.45 2.29
N ARG A 220 16.30 3.88 2.10
CA ARG A 220 16.98 3.92 0.80
C ARG A 220 17.43 2.54 0.29
N ILE A 221 17.86 1.65 1.17
CA ILE A 221 18.45 0.34 0.80
C ILE A 221 17.38 -0.74 0.57
N LEU A 222 16.37 -0.80 1.44
CA LEU A 222 15.39 -1.90 1.46
C LEU A 222 14.64 -2.08 0.13
N PRO A 223 14.18 -1.02 -0.57
CA PRO A 223 13.50 -1.17 -1.86
C PRO A 223 14.34 -1.94 -2.90
N ARG A 224 15.66 -1.70 -2.94
CA ARG A 224 16.57 -2.42 -3.84
C ARG A 224 16.81 -3.85 -3.38
N PHE A 225 16.95 -4.06 -2.07
CA PHE A 225 17.15 -5.40 -1.50
C PHE A 225 15.94 -6.31 -1.74
N PHE A 226 14.73 -5.76 -1.60
CA PHE A 226 13.48 -6.45 -1.83
C PHE A 226 12.99 -6.42 -3.28
N LYS A 227 13.77 -5.82 -4.20
CA LYS A 227 13.49 -5.82 -5.64
C LYS A 227 12.11 -5.26 -5.98
N THR A 228 11.94 -3.97 -5.75
CA THR A 228 10.69 -3.22 -5.92
C THR A 228 10.52 -2.55 -7.29
N GLY A 229 11.48 -2.74 -8.19
CA GLY A 229 11.42 -2.21 -9.55
C GLY A 229 10.39 -2.91 -10.43
N LYS A 230 10.08 -2.30 -11.57
CA LYS A 230 9.15 -2.86 -12.56
C LYS A 230 9.58 -4.24 -13.05
N GLY A 231 8.68 -5.21 -13.02
CA GLY A 231 8.91 -6.60 -13.38
C GLY A 231 9.66 -7.43 -12.32
N GLU A 232 10.00 -6.83 -11.17
CA GLU A 232 10.59 -7.55 -10.05
C GLU A 232 9.51 -8.09 -9.10
N TYR A 233 9.87 -9.04 -8.23
CA TYR A 233 8.87 -9.73 -7.40
C TYR A 233 8.22 -8.82 -6.33
N GLY A 234 8.88 -7.73 -5.95
CA GLY A 234 8.39 -6.76 -4.97
C GLY A 234 7.84 -5.49 -5.61
N GLU A 235 7.54 -5.50 -6.92
CA GLU A 235 7.04 -4.32 -7.64
C GLU A 235 5.89 -3.64 -6.89
N GLY A 236 6.02 -2.32 -6.67
CA GLY A 236 5.04 -1.50 -5.97
C GLY A 236 5.10 -1.53 -4.44
N ASP A 237 5.94 -2.37 -3.83
CA ASP A 237 6.12 -2.41 -2.37
C ASP A 237 6.89 -1.17 -1.86
N ARG A 238 6.41 -0.57 -0.77
CA ARG A 238 7.00 0.65 -0.18
C ARG A 238 7.62 0.35 1.19
N PHE A 239 8.79 0.93 1.46
CA PHE A 239 9.55 0.68 2.69
C PHE A 239 9.79 1.95 3.49
N MET A 240 9.42 1.94 4.77
CA MET A 240 9.70 3.02 5.72
C MET A 240 11.15 2.99 6.21
N GLY A 241 11.86 1.86 6.09
CA GLY A 241 13.22 1.70 6.64
C GLY A 241 13.26 1.17 8.07
N VAL A 242 12.22 0.48 8.54
CA VAL A 242 12.17 -0.01 9.93
C VAL A 242 12.67 -1.44 10.00
N THR A 243 13.56 -1.72 10.96
CA THR A 243 14.12 -3.07 11.11
C THR A 243 13.15 -4.04 11.78
N VAL A 244 13.21 -5.32 11.41
CA VAL A 244 12.36 -6.39 11.96
C VAL A 244 12.32 -6.43 13.50
N PRO A 245 13.43 -6.28 14.24
CA PRO A 245 13.38 -6.22 15.71
C PRO A 245 12.48 -5.10 16.26
N ASN A 246 12.50 -3.92 15.64
CA ASN A 246 11.63 -2.80 16.04
C ASN A 246 10.16 -3.10 15.71
N ILE A 247 9.87 -3.68 14.54
CA ILE A 247 8.51 -4.08 14.15
C ILE A 247 7.95 -5.12 15.14
N ARG A 248 8.77 -6.10 15.55
CA ARG A 248 8.38 -7.08 16.58
C ARG A 248 8.06 -6.42 17.92
N LYS A 249 8.81 -5.39 18.32
CA LYS A 249 8.53 -4.63 19.54
C LYS A 249 7.15 -3.96 19.45
N VAL A 250 6.85 -3.29 18.34
CA VAL A 250 5.54 -2.66 18.12
C VAL A 250 4.41 -3.70 18.11
N ALA A 251 4.56 -4.79 17.35
CA ALA A 251 3.54 -5.86 17.32
C ALA A 251 3.28 -6.45 18.71
N LYS A 252 4.33 -6.66 19.52
CA LYS A 252 4.21 -7.17 20.89
C LYS A 252 3.45 -6.21 21.81
N SER A 253 3.72 -4.91 21.72
CA SER A 253 3.01 -3.88 22.50
C SER A 253 1.54 -3.75 22.10
N ASN A 254 1.17 -4.16 20.89
CA ASN A 254 -0.17 -4.01 20.32
C ASN A 254 -0.89 -5.34 20.12
N LYS A 255 -0.50 -6.41 20.82
CA LYS A 255 -1.07 -7.76 20.64
C LYS A 255 -2.59 -7.85 20.89
N ASP A 256 -3.15 -6.91 21.64
CA ASP A 256 -4.54 -6.93 22.11
C ASP A 256 -5.53 -6.25 21.14
N VAL A 257 -5.06 -5.67 20.03
CA VAL A 257 -5.92 -5.06 19.00
C VAL A 257 -6.92 -6.05 18.40
N SER A 258 -7.99 -5.61 17.73
CA SER A 258 -8.93 -6.55 17.10
C SER A 258 -8.32 -7.27 15.88
N LEU A 259 -8.89 -8.42 15.51
CA LEU A 259 -8.54 -9.09 14.24
C LEU A 259 -8.88 -8.22 13.03
N ASP A 260 -10.02 -7.53 13.08
CA ASP A 260 -10.45 -6.60 12.04
C ASP A 260 -9.43 -5.46 11.83
N LEU A 261 -8.93 -4.85 12.91
CA LEU A 261 -7.84 -3.85 12.79
C LEU A 261 -6.54 -4.47 12.24
N THR A 262 -6.22 -5.70 12.64
CA THR A 262 -5.04 -6.42 12.14
C THR A 262 -5.12 -6.63 10.63
N GLU A 263 -6.29 -7.01 10.12
CA GLU A 263 -6.53 -7.15 8.69
C GLU A 263 -6.46 -5.81 7.94
N LYS A 264 -6.96 -4.71 8.53
CA LYS A 264 -6.81 -3.38 7.91
C LYS A 264 -5.35 -2.93 7.83
N LEU A 265 -4.53 -3.21 8.84
CA LEU A 265 -3.07 -2.97 8.77
C LEU A 265 -2.41 -3.74 7.61
N LEU A 266 -2.90 -4.95 7.30
CA LEU A 266 -2.40 -5.75 6.19
C LEU A 266 -2.68 -5.13 4.81
N GLN A 267 -3.67 -4.22 4.71
CA GLN A 267 -3.97 -3.49 3.47
C GLN A 267 -3.05 -2.29 3.23
N SER A 268 -2.13 -1.99 4.15
CA SER A 268 -1.20 -0.87 4.00
C SER A 268 -0.26 -1.08 2.81
N GLU A 269 0.02 0.00 2.08
CA GLU A 269 1.07 0.01 1.05
C GLU A 269 2.48 -0.19 1.62
N TRP A 270 2.66 0.10 2.92
CA TRP A 270 3.95 0.04 3.58
C TRP A 270 4.26 -1.36 4.09
N HIS A 271 5.37 -1.91 3.62
CA HIS A 271 5.87 -3.23 3.96
C HIS A 271 5.92 -3.46 5.48
N GLU A 272 6.47 -2.52 6.26
CA GLU A 272 6.67 -2.70 7.70
C GLU A 272 5.35 -2.69 8.48
N VAL A 273 4.32 -2.02 7.97
CA VAL A 273 2.96 -2.07 8.54
C VAL A 273 2.34 -3.45 8.29
N ARG A 274 2.49 -3.99 7.06
CA ARG A 274 2.06 -5.36 6.74
C ARG A 274 2.83 -6.42 7.53
N MET A 275 4.13 -6.21 7.74
CA MET A 275 4.94 -7.07 8.60
C MET A 275 4.42 -7.05 10.06
N CYS A 276 4.08 -5.87 10.58
CA CYS A 276 3.43 -5.76 11.89
C CYS A 276 2.13 -6.56 11.94
N ALA A 277 1.29 -6.44 10.90
CA ALA A 277 0.02 -7.17 10.79
C ALA A 277 0.23 -8.70 10.79
N VAL A 278 1.15 -9.25 9.99
CA VAL A 278 1.39 -10.70 10.00
C VAL A 278 1.96 -11.21 11.33
N LEU A 279 2.76 -10.40 12.03
CA LEU A 279 3.25 -10.73 13.38
C LEU A 279 2.11 -10.72 14.42
N LEU A 280 1.17 -9.78 14.30
CA LEU A 280 -0.05 -9.76 15.12
C LEU A 280 -0.95 -10.97 14.83
N LEU A 281 -1.11 -11.37 13.56
CA LEU A 281 -1.83 -12.60 13.18
C LEU A 281 -1.18 -13.82 13.82
N VAL A 282 0.14 -13.93 13.78
CA VAL A 282 0.89 -15.02 14.44
C VAL A 282 0.63 -15.04 15.96
N GLU A 283 0.62 -13.89 16.62
CA GLU A 283 0.32 -13.82 18.06
C GLU A 283 -1.13 -14.26 18.36
N LYS A 284 -2.09 -13.81 17.54
CA LYS A 284 -3.52 -14.12 17.69
C LYS A 284 -3.85 -15.57 17.37
N PHE A 285 -3.08 -16.21 16.50
CA PHE A 285 -3.25 -17.61 16.11
C PHE A 285 -3.25 -18.55 17.33
N LYS A 286 -2.58 -18.18 18.42
CA LYS A 286 -2.56 -18.97 19.66
C LYS A 286 -3.96 -19.27 20.22
N ASN A 287 -4.90 -18.34 20.06
CA ASN A 287 -6.25 -18.42 20.63
C ASN A 287 -7.37 -18.35 19.59
N GLN A 288 -7.10 -17.94 18.34
CA GLN A 288 -8.09 -17.66 17.30
C GLN A 288 -7.71 -18.33 15.97
N LYS A 289 -7.45 -19.63 15.98
CA LYS A 289 -6.81 -20.36 14.87
C LYS A 289 -7.59 -20.26 13.55
N GLU A 290 -8.87 -20.58 13.58
CA GLU A 290 -9.72 -20.65 12.38
C GLU A 290 -9.90 -19.27 11.75
N ALA A 291 -10.24 -18.26 12.55
CA ALA A 291 -10.41 -16.89 12.08
C ALA A 291 -9.11 -16.28 11.52
N VAL A 292 -7.96 -16.55 12.16
CA VAL A 292 -6.66 -16.10 11.66
C VAL A 292 -6.30 -16.80 10.35
N LEU A 293 -6.56 -18.12 10.24
CA LEU A 293 -6.30 -18.86 9.00
C LEU A 293 -7.14 -18.30 7.85
N GLU A 294 -8.42 -18.01 8.08
CA GLU A 294 -9.31 -17.42 7.07
C GLU A 294 -8.80 -16.05 6.60
N ILE A 295 -8.47 -15.15 7.53
CA ILE A 295 -7.88 -13.83 7.22
C ILE A 295 -6.57 -13.99 6.44
N TYR A 296 -5.72 -14.93 6.86
CA TYR A 296 -4.43 -15.15 6.20
C TYR A 296 -4.61 -15.59 4.74
N LEU A 297 -5.50 -16.56 4.49
CA LEU A 297 -5.71 -17.13 3.16
C LEU A 297 -6.43 -16.18 2.21
N ARG A 298 -7.32 -15.31 2.70
CA ARG A 298 -8.01 -14.34 1.83
C ARG A 298 -7.17 -13.09 1.49
N ASN A 299 -6.02 -12.93 2.13
CA ASN A 299 -5.12 -11.79 1.96
C ASN A 299 -3.72 -12.22 1.48
N THR A 300 -3.59 -13.35 0.77
CA THR A 300 -2.28 -13.85 0.28
C THR A 300 -1.62 -12.87 -0.70
N ASP A 301 -2.41 -12.07 -1.40
CA ASP A 301 -2.00 -10.95 -2.26
C ASP A 301 -1.33 -9.79 -1.50
N ARG A 302 -1.66 -9.64 -0.21
CA ARG A 302 -1.02 -8.67 0.70
C ARG A 302 0.15 -9.26 1.48
N ILE A 303 0.30 -10.58 1.52
CA ILE A 303 1.46 -11.29 2.10
C ILE A 303 2.44 -11.61 0.96
N ASN A 304 2.82 -10.57 0.24
CA ASN A 304 3.46 -10.65 -1.06
C ASN A 304 4.98 -10.42 -1.02
N ASN A 305 5.63 -10.92 0.03
CA ASN A 305 7.07 -10.90 0.13
C ASN A 305 7.55 -12.14 0.89
N TRP A 306 8.78 -12.56 0.62
CA TRP A 306 9.30 -13.82 1.14
C TRP A 306 9.43 -13.79 2.65
N ASP A 307 9.77 -12.65 3.24
CA ASP A 307 9.91 -12.49 4.69
C ASP A 307 8.55 -12.46 5.40
N LEU A 308 7.52 -11.82 4.81
CA LEU A 308 6.15 -11.88 5.33
C LEU A 308 5.65 -13.34 5.40
N VAL A 309 5.86 -14.13 4.34
CA VAL A 309 5.52 -15.55 4.30
C VAL A 309 6.33 -16.34 5.31
N ASP A 310 7.66 -16.18 5.32
CA ASP A 310 8.57 -16.97 6.16
C ASP A 310 8.34 -16.76 7.65
N LEU A 311 7.90 -15.55 8.05
CA LEU A 311 7.59 -15.20 9.42
C LEU A 311 6.27 -15.78 9.94
N SER A 312 5.36 -16.17 9.03
CA SER A 312 3.95 -16.42 9.37
C SER A 312 3.43 -17.79 8.95
N ALA A 313 3.72 -18.24 7.73
CA ALA A 313 3.20 -19.47 7.14
C ALA A 313 3.50 -20.75 7.95
N PRO A 314 4.68 -20.93 8.58
CA PRO A 314 4.92 -22.10 9.43
C PRO A 314 3.98 -22.15 10.63
N GLN A 315 3.71 -21.01 11.27
CA GLN A 315 2.89 -20.99 12.49
C GLN A 315 1.40 -21.06 12.17
N ILE A 316 0.94 -20.26 11.20
CA ILE A 316 -0.49 -20.13 10.90
C ILE A 316 -1.00 -21.31 10.06
N VAL A 317 -0.49 -21.44 8.83
CA VAL A 317 -0.95 -22.49 7.91
C VAL A 317 -0.40 -23.85 8.33
N GLY A 318 0.90 -23.94 8.63
CA GLY A 318 1.51 -25.18 9.14
C GLY A 318 0.91 -25.62 10.48
N GLY A 319 0.75 -24.70 11.43
CA GLY A 319 0.14 -25.02 12.73
C GLY A 319 -1.34 -25.43 12.66
N SER A 320 -2.10 -24.89 11.69
CA SER A 320 -3.50 -25.28 11.47
C SER A 320 -3.66 -26.70 10.94
N LEU A 321 -2.67 -27.19 10.19
CA LEU A 321 -2.75 -28.45 9.45
C LEU A 321 -2.00 -29.61 10.10
N LEU A 322 -1.17 -29.38 11.12
CA LEU A 322 -0.30 -30.39 11.72
C LEU A 322 -1.03 -31.68 12.14
N ASN A 323 -2.24 -31.56 12.67
CA ASN A 323 -3.02 -32.71 13.15
C ASN A 323 -4.25 -32.99 12.29
N LYS A 324 -4.32 -32.42 11.08
CA LYS A 324 -5.42 -32.64 10.14
C LYS A 324 -5.06 -33.80 9.21
N SER A 325 -6.04 -34.68 8.97
CA SER A 325 -5.96 -35.74 7.96
C SER A 325 -6.01 -35.16 6.54
N ASP A 326 -6.81 -34.11 6.35
CA ASP A 326 -6.87 -33.37 5.09
C ASP A 326 -5.88 -32.20 5.10
N ARG A 327 -4.89 -32.26 4.21
CA ARG A 327 -3.90 -31.21 3.94
C ARG A 327 -3.96 -30.71 2.50
N SER A 328 -5.04 -30.99 1.78
CA SER A 328 -5.26 -30.64 0.36
C SER A 328 -5.04 -29.15 0.07
N LEU A 329 -5.27 -28.29 1.07
CA LEU A 329 -4.96 -26.86 1.02
C LEU A 329 -3.52 -26.59 0.53
N LEU A 330 -2.51 -27.29 1.08
CA LEU A 330 -1.12 -27.06 0.70
C LEU A 330 -0.86 -27.43 -0.76
N TYR A 331 -1.46 -28.53 -1.22
CA TYR A 331 -1.31 -29.00 -2.60
C TYR A 331 -2.01 -28.09 -3.60
N ARG A 332 -3.14 -27.48 -3.21
CA ARG A 332 -3.80 -26.44 -3.99
C ARG A 332 -2.91 -25.21 -4.11
N LEU A 333 -2.37 -24.73 -2.99
CA LEU A 333 -1.47 -23.56 -2.96
C LEU A 333 -0.18 -23.80 -3.76
N ALA A 334 0.40 -25.00 -3.69
CA ALA A 334 1.60 -25.37 -4.45
C ALA A 334 1.40 -25.35 -5.98
N LYS A 335 0.15 -25.44 -6.45
CA LYS A 335 -0.21 -25.40 -7.88
C LYS A 335 -0.77 -24.05 -8.32
N SER A 336 -0.84 -23.08 -7.41
CA SER A 336 -1.36 -21.74 -7.71
C SER A 336 -0.44 -20.98 -8.68
N GLU A 337 -1.00 -20.07 -9.46
CA GLU A 337 -0.24 -19.12 -10.27
C GLU A 337 0.48 -18.07 -9.40
N SER A 338 0.00 -17.85 -8.17
CA SER A 338 0.63 -16.93 -7.22
C SER A 338 1.94 -17.48 -6.66
N LEU A 339 3.02 -16.72 -6.88
CA LEU A 339 4.34 -16.97 -6.30
C LEU A 339 4.26 -17.15 -4.78
N TRP A 340 3.48 -16.31 -4.11
CA TRP A 340 3.41 -16.27 -2.66
C TRP A 340 2.63 -17.44 -2.09
N GLU A 341 1.57 -17.88 -2.78
CA GLU A 341 0.84 -19.09 -2.39
C GLU A 341 1.69 -20.35 -2.51
N ARG A 342 2.45 -20.49 -3.61
CA ARG A 342 3.40 -21.61 -3.76
C ARG A 342 4.46 -21.58 -2.67
N ARG A 343 4.96 -20.39 -2.30
CA ARG A 343 5.89 -20.24 -1.18
C ARG A 343 5.25 -20.60 0.15
N ILE A 344 4.03 -20.16 0.42
CA ILE A 344 3.26 -20.52 1.63
C ILE A 344 3.18 -22.05 1.73
N ALA A 345 2.79 -22.74 0.64
CA ALA A 345 2.64 -24.19 0.63
C ALA A 345 3.89 -24.93 1.13
N ILE A 346 5.06 -24.61 0.58
CA ILE A 346 6.31 -25.28 0.94
C ILE A 346 6.83 -24.81 2.30
N VAL A 347 6.78 -23.52 2.60
CA VAL A 347 7.33 -22.98 3.87
C VAL A 347 6.50 -23.41 5.08
N SER A 348 5.19 -23.62 4.92
CA SER A 348 4.32 -24.17 5.97
C SER A 348 4.78 -25.54 6.46
N THR A 349 5.42 -26.35 5.61
CA THR A 349 5.89 -27.69 6.02
C THR A 349 7.03 -27.64 7.02
N LEU A 350 7.67 -26.47 7.23
CA LEU A 350 8.65 -26.28 8.31
C LEU A 350 8.09 -26.69 9.68
N HIS A 351 6.78 -26.46 9.90
CA HIS A 351 6.12 -26.87 11.12
C HIS A 351 6.02 -28.40 11.23
N PHE A 352 5.74 -29.09 10.13
CA PHE A 352 5.68 -30.56 10.06
C PHE A 352 7.06 -31.17 10.25
N ILE A 353 8.08 -30.63 9.57
CA ILE A 353 9.48 -31.04 9.69
C ILE A 353 9.94 -30.97 11.15
N ARG A 354 9.59 -29.89 11.87
CA ARG A 354 9.90 -29.74 13.29
C ARG A 354 9.25 -30.79 14.18
N ASN A 355 8.13 -31.37 13.74
CA ASN A 355 7.38 -32.44 14.41
C ASN A 355 7.66 -33.83 13.81
N GLY A 356 8.71 -33.98 12.98
CA GLY A 356 9.11 -35.27 12.42
C GLY A 356 8.22 -35.81 11.30
N GLN A 357 7.37 -34.97 10.69
CA GLN A 357 6.54 -35.33 9.54
C GLN A 357 7.13 -34.77 8.25
N PHE A 358 7.49 -35.65 7.30
CA PHE A 358 8.27 -35.26 6.11
C PHE A 358 7.53 -35.46 4.79
N ASP A 359 6.48 -36.30 4.75
CA ASP A 359 5.81 -36.72 3.52
C ASP A 359 5.31 -35.54 2.67
N ASP A 360 4.61 -34.57 3.28
CA ASP A 360 4.14 -33.38 2.56
C ASP A 360 5.29 -32.50 2.06
N THR A 361 6.41 -32.44 2.79
CA THR A 361 7.58 -31.68 2.33
C THR A 361 8.14 -32.30 1.06
N ILE A 362 8.25 -33.63 1.00
CA ILE A 362 8.71 -34.35 -0.18
C ILE A 362 7.73 -34.14 -1.33
N ALA A 363 6.45 -34.42 -1.11
CA ALA A 363 5.44 -34.35 -2.16
C ALA A 363 5.29 -32.92 -2.75
N ILE A 364 5.29 -31.89 -1.90
CA ILE A 364 5.24 -30.50 -2.36
C ILE A 364 6.55 -30.11 -3.04
N SER A 365 7.70 -30.58 -2.54
CA SER A 365 8.99 -30.35 -3.21
C SER A 365 8.99 -30.92 -4.62
N GLU A 366 8.42 -32.12 -4.83
CA GLU A 366 8.28 -32.75 -6.15
C GLU A 366 7.42 -31.91 -7.10
N ILE A 367 6.30 -31.36 -6.62
CA ILE A 367 5.44 -30.45 -7.39
C ILE A 367 6.22 -29.20 -7.83
N LEU A 368 7.07 -28.66 -6.96
CA LEU A 368 7.79 -27.39 -7.18
C LEU A 368 9.19 -27.56 -7.80
N LEU A 369 9.59 -28.77 -8.19
CA LEU A 369 10.93 -29.03 -8.75
C LEU A 369 11.21 -28.21 -10.02
N GLU A 370 10.20 -28.05 -10.85
CA GLU A 370 10.25 -27.39 -12.15
C GLU A 370 9.69 -25.96 -12.11
N ASP A 371 9.45 -25.40 -10.91
CA ASP A 371 8.99 -24.02 -10.78
C ASP A 371 9.95 -23.08 -11.52
N SER A 372 9.45 -22.01 -12.12
CA SER A 372 10.29 -21.07 -12.87
C SER A 372 11.00 -20.05 -11.96
N HIS A 373 10.52 -19.87 -10.73
CA HIS A 373 10.90 -18.74 -9.91
C HIS A 373 11.97 -19.08 -8.85
N ASP A 374 13.07 -18.31 -8.84
CA ASP A 374 14.22 -18.53 -7.94
C ASP A 374 13.85 -18.49 -6.45
N LEU A 375 12.87 -17.68 -6.04
CA LEU A 375 12.38 -17.66 -4.65
C LEU A 375 11.73 -18.99 -4.23
N ILE A 376 11.07 -19.70 -5.14
CA ILE A 376 10.52 -21.03 -4.85
C ILE A 376 11.64 -22.05 -4.75
N HIS A 377 12.63 -22.01 -5.65
CA HIS A 377 13.81 -22.88 -5.55
C HIS A 377 14.54 -22.74 -4.21
N LYS A 378 14.71 -21.50 -3.75
CA LYS A 378 15.30 -21.22 -2.43
C LYS A 378 14.46 -21.78 -1.30
N ALA A 379 13.14 -21.63 -1.34
CA ALA A 379 12.24 -22.15 -0.31
C ALA A 379 12.23 -23.69 -0.28
N THR A 380 12.08 -24.33 -1.44
CA THR A 380 12.11 -25.79 -1.58
C THR A 380 13.44 -26.36 -1.12
N GLY A 381 14.56 -25.80 -1.59
CA GLY A 381 15.89 -26.21 -1.16
C GLY A 381 16.10 -25.99 0.35
N TRP A 382 15.56 -24.90 0.90
CA TRP A 382 15.58 -24.65 2.34
C TRP A 382 14.80 -25.73 3.10
N MET A 383 13.57 -26.06 2.71
CA MET A 383 12.79 -27.09 3.41
C MET A 383 13.44 -28.47 3.32
N LEU A 384 14.00 -28.85 2.15
CA LEU A 384 14.79 -30.06 2.00
C LEU A 384 16.02 -30.08 2.92
N ARG A 385 16.70 -28.93 3.09
CA ARG A 385 17.80 -28.78 4.04
C ARG A 385 17.33 -28.95 5.49
N GLU A 386 16.18 -28.39 5.86
CA GLU A 386 15.64 -28.52 7.23
C GLU A 386 15.18 -29.95 7.53
N MET A 387 14.64 -30.66 6.53
CA MET A 387 14.36 -32.10 6.61
C MET A 387 15.66 -32.89 6.76
N GLY A 388 16.67 -32.63 5.92
CA GLY A 388 17.96 -33.33 5.93
C GLY A 388 18.79 -33.16 7.20
N LYS A 389 18.59 -32.06 7.94
CA LYS A 389 19.17 -31.88 9.28
C LYS A 389 18.64 -32.89 10.30
N ARG A 390 17.45 -33.47 10.06
CA ARG A 390 16.78 -34.45 10.91
C ARG A 390 16.90 -35.86 10.36
N ASP A 391 16.78 -36.00 9.04
CA ASP A 391 16.93 -37.27 8.33
C ASP A 391 17.75 -37.09 7.05
N LEU A 392 19.05 -37.33 7.18
CA LEU A 392 20.00 -37.21 6.08
C LEU A 392 19.84 -38.33 5.04
N ALA A 393 19.38 -39.52 5.47
CA ALA A 393 19.16 -40.64 4.56
C ALA A 393 18.01 -40.32 3.61
N LEU A 394 16.90 -39.81 4.13
CA LEU A 394 15.75 -39.39 3.35
C LEU A 394 16.09 -38.26 2.36
N LEU A 395 16.91 -37.29 2.78
CA LEU A 395 17.42 -36.27 1.85
C LEU A 395 18.26 -36.90 0.73
N ARG A 396 19.15 -37.84 1.03
CA ARG A 396 19.96 -38.53 0.01
C ARG A 396 19.09 -39.32 -0.98
N GLU A 397 18.04 -39.98 -0.50
CA GLU A 397 17.08 -40.68 -1.35
C GLU A 397 16.38 -39.71 -2.32
N PHE A 398 15.88 -38.59 -1.80
CA PHE A 398 15.29 -37.53 -2.62
C PHE A 398 16.25 -37.00 -3.68
N LEU A 399 17.49 -36.69 -3.28
CA LEU A 399 18.53 -36.20 -4.20
C LEU A 399 18.91 -37.26 -5.25
N CYS A 400 18.98 -38.55 -4.88
CA CYS A 400 19.25 -39.63 -5.81
C CYS A 400 18.23 -39.65 -6.97
N LYS A 401 16.95 -39.42 -6.65
CA LYS A 401 15.86 -39.39 -7.63
C LYS A 401 15.86 -38.10 -8.47
N HIS A 402 16.12 -36.94 -7.86
CA HIS A 402 15.77 -35.63 -8.44
C HIS A 402 16.94 -34.67 -8.71
N SER A 403 18.16 -34.98 -8.29
CA SER A 403 19.32 -34.06 -8.41
C SER A 403 19.63 -33.59 -9.82
N ARG A 404 19.28 -34.39 -10.84
CA ARG A 404 19.46 -34.05 -12.25
C ARG A 404 18.41 -33.06 -12.75
N THR A 405 17.16 -33.23 -12.34
CA THR A 405 16.02 -32.45 -12.82
C THR A 405 15.82 -31.15 -12.03
N MET A 406 16.12 -31.15 -10.72
CA MET A 406 15.92 -29.98 -9.87
C MET A 406 16.83 -28.80 -10.25
N SER A 407 16.40 -27.58 -9.93
CA SER A 407 17.21 -26.39 -10.18
C SER A 407 18.53 -26.40 -9.40
N ARG A 408 19.56 -25.71 -9.94
CA ARG A 408 20.88 -25.62 -9.28
C ARG A 408 20.78 -24.88 -7.95
N THR A 409 19.83 -23.95 -7.83
CA THR A 409 19.57 -23.20 -6.59
C THR A 409 18.99 -24.13 -5.53
N THR A 410 17.94 -24.89 -5.86
CA THR A 410 17.33 -25.88 -4.96
C THR A 410 18.37 -26.84 -4.43
N LEU A 411 19.16 -27.44 -5.32
CA LEU A 411 20.21 -28.40 -4.95
C LEU A 411 21.23 -27.79 -3.98
N ARG A 412 21.72 -26.58 -4.28
CA ARG A 412 22.74 -25.90 -3.46
C ARG A 412 22.24 -25.60 -2.05
N TYR A 413 20.98 -25.19 -1.92
CA TYR A 413 20.35 -24.96 -0.62
C TYR A 413 20.18 -26.29 0.15
N ALA A 414 19.67 -27.33 -0.51
CA ALA A 414 19.43 -28.63 0.11
C ALA A 414 20.69 -29.25 0.73
N ILE A 415 21.83 -29.17 0.01
CA ILE A 415 23.10 -29.77 0.43
C ILE A 415 23.98 -28.86 1.29
N GLU A 416 23.54 -27.65 1.65
CA GLU A 416 24.39 -26.64 2.30
C GLU A 416 25.10 -27.15 3.57
N LYS A 417 24.42 -28.01 4.34
CA LYS A 417 24.95 -28.58 5.61
C LYS A 417 25.71 -29.90 5.45
N MET A 418 25.83 -30.43 4.23
CA MET A 418 26.68 -31.59 3.97
C MET A 418 28.16 -31.21 3.97
N ASN A 419 29.04 -32.19 4.16
CA ASN A 419 30.49 -31.97 4.05
C ASN A 419 30.90 -31.58 2.60
N PRO A 420 32.07 -30.94 2.42
CA PRO A 420 32.51 -30.45 1.11
C PRO A 420 32.56 -31.53 0.01
N GLU A 421 32.99 -32.75 0.35
CA GLU A 421 33.12 -33.88 -0.57
C GLU A 421 31.76 -34.32 -1.11
N GLU A 422 30.77 -34.48 -0.23
CA GLU A 422 29.41 -34.87 -0.58
C GLU A 422 28.70 -33.76 -1.36
N ARG A 423 28.93 -32.49 -1.00
CA ARG A 423 28.43 -31.36 -1.79
C ARG A 423 28.97 -31.39 -3.21
N LYS A 424 30.27 -31.62 -3.38
CA LYS A 424 30.90 -31.72 -4.70
C LYS A 424 30.34 -32.90 -5.49
N PHE A 425 30.13 -34.05 -4.86
CA PHE A 425 29.50 -35.21 -5.48
C PHE A 425 28.12 -34.87 -6.07
N TRP A 426 27.22 -34.30 -5.26
CA TRP A 426 25.87 -33.96 -5.72
C TRP A 426 25.87 -32.88 -6.81
N MET A 427 26.73 -31.88 -6.69
CA MET A 427 26.85 -30.80 -7.69
C MET A 427 27.38 -31.28 -9.04
N ASN A 428 28.16 -32.37 -9.07
CA ASN A 428 28.73 -32.97 -10.27
C ASN A 428 27.84 -34.06 -10.90
N LYS A 429 26.87 -34.60 -10.15
CA LYS A 429 25.97 -35.67 -10.61
C LYS A 429 24.85 -35.18 -11.55
N ARG A 430 24.64 -33.86 -11.59
CA ARG A 430 23.60 -33.19 -12.37
C ARG A 430 23.88 -33.20 -13.87
#